data_AF-A0A7C6F8E6-F1
#
_entry.id   AF-A0A7C6F8E6-F1
#
_cell.length_a   1.000
_cell.length_b   1.000
_cell.length_c   1.000
_cell.angle_alpha   90.00
_cell.angle_beta   90.00
_cell.angle_gamma   90.00
#
_symmetry.space_group_name_H-M   'P 1'
#
loop_
_entity.id
_entity.type
_entity.pdbx_description
1 polymer ?
#
loop_
_entity_poly.entity_id
_entity_poly.type
_entity_poly.pdbx_seq_one_letter_code
_entity_poly.pdbx_strand_id
1 'polypeptide(L)'
;HGMHPIAGQGLNAGLKDVAALTEILAHAKRRGEDIGRIDVLERYQRWRRFDVMTLAAATDTVNRLFSNDNSLVRLGRDIGLGVVNALPGLRRSFIREAAGLTGELPRLLQGRVV
;
A
#
# COMPACT_ATOMS: atom_id res chain seq x y z
N HIS A 1 11.77 8.94 -11.89
CA HIS A 1 10.68 7.96 -11.72
C HIS A 1 9.76 8.42 -10.59
N GLY A 2 8.99 9.50 -10.80
CA GLY A 2 8.04 10.01 -9.82
C GLY A 2 6.65 9.54 -10.20
N MET A 3 6.07 8.62 -9.44
CA MET A 3 4.64 8.36 -9.53
C MET A 3 3.91 9.60 -9.04
N HIS A 4 2.99 10.13 -9.85
CA HIS A 4 2.09 11.21 -9.46
C HIS A 4 1.04 10.63 -8.49
N PRO A 5 1.13 10.86 -7.16
CA PRO A 5 0.14 10.33 -6.24
C PRO A 5 -1.03 11.31 -6.23
N ILE A 6 -2.26 10.78 -6.24
CA ILE A 6 -3.44 11.57 -5.89
C ILE A 6 -3.19 12.14 -4.49
N ALA A 7 -3.46 13.43 -4.29
CA ALA A 7 -2.93 14.28 -3.19
C ALA A 7 -3.11 13.77 -1.74
N GLY A 8 -3.84 12.68 -1.48
CA GLY A 8 -3.94 11.99 -0.18
C GLY A 8 -3.12 10.70 -0.04
N GLN A 9 -2.74 10.04 -1.13
CA GLN A 9 -2.03 8.75 -1.07
C GLN A 9 -0.55 8.91 -0.67
N GLY A 10 0.10 10.00 -1.08
CA GLY A 10 1.49 10.27 -0.73
C GLY A 10 1.72 10.50 0.76
N LEU A 11 0.81 11.24 1.42
CA LEU A 11 0.85 11.46 2.87
C LEU A 11 0.64 10.16 3.64
N ASN A 12 -0.37 9.38 3.28
CA ASN A 12 -0.63 8.08 3.92
C ASN A 12 0.52 7.10 3.74
N ALA A 13 1.14 7.07 2.55
CA ALA A 13 2.34 6.28 2.30
C ALA A 13 3.51 6.72 3.19
N GLY A 14 3.75 8.04 3.29
CA GLY A 14 4.81 8.59 4.15
C GLY A 14 4.58 8.34 5.64
N LEU A 15 3.35 8.46 6.14
CA LEU A 15 3.02 8.10 7.52
C LEU A 15 3.25 6.60 7.79
N LYS A 16 2.94 5.74 6.81
CA LYS A 16 3.21 4.30 6.90
C LYS A 16 4.72 4.00 6.86
N ASP A 17 5.50 4.74 6.08
CA ASP A 17 6.97 4.66 6.07
C ASP A 17 7.56 5.03 7.44
N VAL A 18 7.17 6.17 8.02
CA VAL A 18 7.64 6.62 9.35
C VAL A 18 7.29 5.61 10.43
N ALA A 19 6.07 5.07 10.39
CA ALA A 19 5.61 4.11 11.38
C ALA A 19 6.40 2.78 11.30
N ALA A 20 6.58 2.25 10.09
CA ALA A 20 7.35 1.03 9.86
C ALA A 20 8.83 1.20 10.22
N LEU A 21 9.43 2.32 9.84
CA LEU A 21 10.82 2.62 10.16
C LEU A 21 11.02 2.71 11.68
N THR A 22 10.14 3.45 12.37
CA THR A 22 10.21 3.58 13.83
C THR A 22 10.13 2.22 14.52
N GLU A 23 9.27 1.31 14.04
CA GLU A 23 9.17 -0.05 14.56
C GLU A 23 10.46 -0.85 14.39
N ILE A 24 11.03 -0.83 13.19
CA ILE A 24 12.30 -1.51 12.88
C ILE A 24 13.44 -0.98 13.77
N LEU A 25 13.57 0.35 13.88
CA LEU A 25 14.65 0.97 14.65
C LEU A 25 14.51 0.71 16.15
N ALA A 26 13.30 0.73 16.70
CA ALA A 26 13.06 0.41 18.11
C ALA A 26 13.39 -1.05 18.42
N HIS A 27 13.03 -1.99 17.54
CA HIS A 27 13.41 -3.39 17.68
C HIS A 27 14.92 -3.60 17.60
N ALA A 28 15.60 -2.95 16.65
CA ALA A 28 17.06 -2.99 16.54
C ALA A 28 17.73 -2.48 17.83
N LYS A 29 17.29 -1.31 18.33
CA LYS A 29 17.80 -0.73 19.58
C LYS A 29 17.62 -1.67 20.78
N ARG A 30 16.44 -2.29 20.93
CA ARG A 30 16.17 -3.25 22.03
C ARG A 30 17.03 -4.51 21.96
N ARG A 31 17.44 -4.91 20.76
CA ARG A 31 18.31 -6.06 20.51
C ARG A 31 19.80 -5.72 20.61
N GLY A 32 20.15 -4.45 20.87
CA GLY A 32 21.54 -3.98 20.88
C GLY A 32 22.17 -3.93 19.48
N GLU A 33 21.37 -3.91 18.42
CA GLU A 33 21.83 -3.76 17.05
C GLU A 33 22.13 -2.28 16.74
N ASP A 34 23.11 -2.05 15.85
CA ASP A 34 23.33 -0.72 15.29
C ASP A 34 22.17 -0.38 14.33
N ILE A 35 21.46 0.71 14.66
CA ILE A 35 20.30 1.19 13.90
C ILE A 35 20.66 1.65 12.47
N GLY A 36 21.92 2.01 12.22
CA GLY A 36 22.42 2.42 10.91
C GLY A 36 22.90 1.26 10.03
N ARG A 37 22.90 0.03 10.56
CA ARG A 37 23.42 -1.13 9.86
C ARG A 37 22.52 -1.51 8.67
N ILE A 38 23.15 -1.95 7.58
CA ILE A 38 22.46 -2.22 6.31
C ILE A 38 21.37 -3.28 6.43
N ASP A 39 21.58 -4.33 7.22
CA ASP A 39 20.61 -5.40 7.46
C ASP A 39 19.37 -4.91 8.22
N VAL A 40 19.49 -3.90 9.10
CA VAL A 40 18.35 -3.26 9.76
C VAL A 40 17.54 -2.46 8.74
N LEU A 41 18.20 -1.68 7.88
CA LEU A 41 17.54 -0.91 6.83
C LEU A 41 16.93 -1.80 5.73
N GLU A 42 17.53 -2.96 5.44
CA GLU A 42 16.97 -3.96 4.52
C GLU A 42 15.67 -4.56 5.04
N ARG A 43 15.52 -4.75 6.36
CA ARG A 43 14.25 -5.21 6.95
C ARG A 43 13.14 -4.19 6.72
N TYR A 44 13.43 -2.90 6.90
CA TYR A 44 12.51 -1.81 6.55
C TYR A 44 12.16 -1.83 5.05
N GLN A 45 13.17 -1.88 4.17
CA GLN A 45 12.93 -1.92 2.73
C GLN A 45 12.10 -3.12 2.32
N ARG A 46 12.35 -4.30 2.88
CA ARG A 46 11.59 -5.52 2.56
C ARG A 46 10.12 -5.39 2.96
N TRP A 47 9.83 -4.85 4.15
CA TRP A 47 8.47 -4.59 4.59
C TRP A 47 7.75 -3.63 3.63
N ARG A 48 8.40 -2.51 3.27
CA ARG A 48 7.78 -1.47 2.44
C ARG A 48 7.75 -1.80 0.96
N ARG A 49 8.65 -2.64 0.45
CA ARG A 49 8.73 -3.00 -0.97
C ARG A 49 7.46 -3.66 -1.45
N PHE A 50 6.85 -4.55 -0.65
CA PHE A 50 5.58 -5.18 -1.03
C PHE A 50 4.45 -4.16 -1.10
N ASP A 51 4.33 -3.29 -0.10
CA ASP A 51 3.32 -2.23 -0.09
C ASP A 51 3.45 -1.30 -1.30
N VAL A 52 4.67 -0.84 -1.58
CA VAL A 52 4.95 0.10 -2.68
C VAL A 52 4.73 -0.57 -4.04
N MET A 53 5.14 -1.82 -4.22
CA MET A 53 4.94 -2.55 -5.47
C MET A 53 3.46 -2.83 -5.73
N THR A 54 2.70 -3.22 -4.70
CA THR A 54 1.26 -3.45 -4.81
C THR A 54 0.53 -2.16 -5.19
N LEU A 55 0.86 -1.04 -4.54
CA LEU A 55 0.28 0.26 -4.87
C LEU A 55 0.62 0.69 -6.30
N ALA A 56 1.88 0.52 -6.72
CA ALA A 56 2.31 0.85 -8.08
C ALA A 56 1.58 -0.01 -9.12
N ALA A 57 1.51 -1.32 -8.91
CA ALA A 57 0.82 -2.25 -9.80
C ALA A 57 -0.69 -1.96 -9.86
N ALA A 58 -1.31 -1.64 -8.73
CA ALA A 58 -2.73 -1.27 -8.68
C ALA A 58 -3.00 0.01 -9.47
N THR A 59 -2.19 1.06 -9.26
CA THR A 59 -2.32 2.32 -9.99
C THR A 59 -2.08 2.14 -11.48
N ASP A 60 -1.06 1.38 -11.89
CA ASP A 60 -0.81 1.08 -13.30
C ASP A 60 -1.96 0.28 -13.92
N THR A 61 -2.47 -0.73 -13.22
CA THR A 61 -3.61 -1.55 -13.68
C THR A 61 -4.86 -0.70 -13.85
N VAL A 62 -5.18 0.17 -12.89
CA VAL A 62 -6.32 1.10 -13.00
C VAL A 62 -6.10 2.04 -14.18
N ASN A 63 -4.92 2.67 -14.28
CA ASN A 63 -4.63 3.58 -15.37
C ASN A 63 -4.78 2.89 -16.73
N ARG A 64 -4.22 1.69 -16.89
CA ARG A 64 -4.30 0.89 -18.13
C ARG A 64 -5.71 0.39 -18.42
N LEU A 65 -6.47 0.01 -17.39
CA LEU A 65 -7.86 -0.38 -17.54
C LEU A 65 -8.69 0.78 -18.07
N PHE A 66 -8.45 2.02 -17.64
CA PHE A 66 -9.25 3.20 -17.98
C PHE A 66 -8.76 4.00 -19.20
N SER A 67 -7.46 3.97 -19.52
CA SER A 67 -6.84 4.68 -20.65
C SER A 67 -6.85 3.91 -21.97
N ASN A 68 -7.36 2.68 -21.98
CA ASN A 68 -7.39 1.82 -23.16
C ASN A 68 -8.78 1.83 -23.84
N ASP A 69 -8.81 2.11 -25.14
CA ASP A 69 -10.02 2.17 -25.98
C ASP A 69 -10.44 0.81 -26.59
N ASN A 70 -9.75 -0.27 -26.23
CA ASN A 70 -10.10 -1.61 -26.68
C ASN A 70 -11.50 -2.04 -26.15
N SER A 71 -12.39 -2.38 -27.08
CA SER A 71 -13.79 -2.78 -26.79
C SER A 71 -13.91 -3.97 -25.85
N LEU A 72 -12.98 -4.93 -25.90
CA LEU A 72 -12.96 -6.09 -24.97
C LEU A 72 -12.58 -5.69 -23.55
N VAL A 73 -11.61 -4.78 -23.40
CA VAL A 73 -11.19 -4.25 -22.09
C VAL A 73 -12.32 -3.42 -21.46
N ARG A 74 -13.03 -2.65 -22.29
CA ARG A 74 -14.19 -1.87 -21.87
C ARG A 74 -15.34 -2.76 -21.40
N LEU A 75 -15.67 -3.83 -22.13
CA LEU A 75 -16.69 -4.79 -21.73
C LEU A 75 -16.33 -5.46 -20.39
N GLY A 76 -15.08 -5.90 -20.23
CA GLY A 76 -14.60 -6.48 -18.97
C GLY A 76 -14.66 -5.49 -17.81
N ARG A 77 -14.32 -4.22 -18.05
CA ARG A 77 -14.44 -3.13 -17.06
C ARG A 77 -15.88 -2.93 -16.60
N ASP A 78 -16.83 -2.87 -17.53
CA ASP A 78 -18.24 -2.63 -17.24
C ASP A 78 -18.87 -3.79 -16.45
N ILE A 79 -18.53 -5.04 -16.82
CA ILE A 79 -18.93 -6.24 -16.06
C ILE A 79 -18.31 -6.21 -14.65
N GLY A 80 -17.02 -5.91 -14.54
CA GLY A 80 -16.31 -5.84 -13.26
C GLY A 80 -16.91 -4.79 -12.31
N LEU A 81 -17.21 -3.60 -12.82
CA LEU A 81 -17.88 -2.54 -12.06
C LEU A 81 -19.30 -2.93 -11.65
N GLY A 82 -20.04 -3.62 -12.52
CA GLY A 82 -21.35 -4.19 -12.20
C GLY A 82 -21.30 -5.17 -11.03
N VAL A 83 -20.33 -6.09 -11.03
CA VAL A 83 -20.13 -7.07 -9.95
C VAL A 83 -19.74 -6.40 -8.63
N VAL A 84 -18.81 -5.44 -8.66
CA VAL A 84 -18.39 -4.69 -7.44
C VAL A 84 -19.56 -3.93 -6.84
N ASN A 85 -20.40 -3.30 -7.68
CA ASN A 85 -21.56 -2.56 -7.22
C ASN A 85 -22.68 -3.48 -6.70
N ALA A 86 -22.87 -4.65 -7.29
CA ALA A 86 -23.87 -5.63 -6.86
C ALA A 86 -23.51 -6.32 -5.52
N LEU A 87 -22.23 -6.31 -5.12
CA LEU A 87 -21.74 -7.00 -3.92
C LEU A 87 -21.17 -6.01 -2.89
N PRO A 88 -21.95 -5.57 -1.88
CA PRO A 88 -21.53 -4.59 -0.88
C PRO A 88 -20.28 -4.99 -0.07
N GLY A 89 -20.09 -6.29 0.17
CA GLY A 89 -18.91 -6.82 0.85
C GLY A 89 -17.63 -6.69 0.01
N LEU A 90 -17.76 -6.84 -1.31
CA LEU A 90 -16.66 -6.67 -2.25
C LEU A 90 -16.26 -5.19 -2.34
N ARG A 91 -17.24 -4.29 -2.50
CA ARG A 91 -17.03 -2.84 -2.49
C ARG A 91 -16.33 -2.36 -1.22
N ARG A 92 -16.78 -2.81 -0.03
CA ARG A 92 -16.14 -2.46 1.25
C ARG A 92 -14.69 -2.93 1.33
N SER A 93 -14.40 -4.12 0.81
CA SER A 93 -13.04 -4.66 0.83
C SER A 93 -12.11 -3.89 -0.11
N PHE A 94 -12.57 -3.53 -1.31
CA PHE A 94 -11.84 -2.63 -2.20
C PHE A 94 -11.53 -1.27 -1.59
N ILE A 95 -12.50 -0.66 -0.90
CA ILE A 95 -12.30 0.63 -0.22
C ILE A 95 -11.25 0.52 0.90
N ARG A 96 -11.28 -0.57 1.68
CA ARG A 96 -10.28 -0.81 2.74
C ARG A 96 -8.88 -1.03 2.17
N GLU A 97 -8.77 -1.77 1.07
CA GLU A 97 -7.52 -1.98 0.35
C GLU A 97 -6.96 -0.66 -0.19
N ALA A 98 -7.80 0.14 -0.84
CA ALA A 98 -7.42 1.46 -1.36
C ALA A 98 -7.03 2.46 -0.25
N ALA A 99 -7.60 2.32 0.95
CA ALA A 99 -7.23 3.08 2.13
C ALA A 99 -5.92 2.57 2.79
N GLY A 100 -5.35 1.46 2.34
CA GLY A 100 -4.11 0.89 2.86
C GLY A 100 -4.26 0.24 4.23
N LEU A 101 -5.46 -0.22 4.59
CA LEU A 101 -5.81 -0.80 5.89
C LEU A 101 -5.66 -2.33 5.95
N THR A 102 -5.15 -2.94 4.89
CA THR A 102 -4.93 -4.38 4.73
C THR A 102 -3.43 -4.71 4.75
N GLY A 103 -3.07 -5.82 5.40
CA GLY A 103 -1.68 -6.25 5.62
C GLY A 103 -1.17 -6.06 7.05
N GLU A 104 0.10 -6.43 7.32
CA GLU A 104 0.76 -6.15 8.59
C GLU A 104 1.03 -4.64 8.72
N LEU A 105 0.19 -3.96 9.48
CA LEU A 105 0.31 -2.54 9.79
C LEU A 105 1.32 -2.35 10.93
N PRO A 106 2.20 -1.34 10.85
CA PRO A 106 3.04 -0.95 11.98
C PRO A 106 2.21 -0.60 13.22
N ARG A 107 2.73 -0.88 14.41
CA ARG A 107 2.05 -0.66 15.71
C ARG A 107 1.52 0.75 15.88
N LEU A 108 2.27 1.76 15.44
CA LEU A 108 1.85 3.17 15.54
C LEU A 108 0.57 3.45 14.74
N LEU A 109 0.37 2.81 13.60
CA LEU A 109 -0.87 2.95 12.81
C LEU A 109 -2.04 2.17 13.42
N GLN A 110 -1.76 1.24 14.34
CA GLN A 110 -2.77 0.56 15.14
C GLN A 110 -3.07 1.29 16.45
N GLY A 111 -2.46 2.47 16.70
CA GLY A 111 -2.57 3.18 17.98
C GLY A 111 -1.82 2.52 19.13
N ARG A 112 -0.84 1.66 18.83
CA ARG A 112 -0.03 0.94 19.83
C ARG A 112 1.38 1.52 19.90
N VAL A 113 1.95 1.51 21.10
CA VAL A 113 3.35 1.88 21.30
C VAL A 113 4.25 0.78 20.75
N VAL A 114 5.30 1.20 20.05
CA VAL A 114 6.36 0.33 19.53
C VAL A 114 7.21 -0.18 20.68
#